data_AF-A0A3A4RAT9-F1
#
_entry.id   AF-A0A3A4RAT9-F1
#
_cell.length_a   1.000
_cell.length_b   1.000
_cell.length_c   1.000
_cell.angle_alpha   90.00
_cell.angle_beta   90.00
_cell.angle_gamma   90.00
#
_symmetry.space_group_name_H-M   'P 1'
#
loop_
_entity.id
_entity.type
_entity.pdbx_description
1 polymer ?
#
loop_
_entity_poly.entity_id
_entity_poly.type
_entity_poly.pdbx_seq_one_letter_code
_entity_poly.pdbx_strand_id
1 'polypeptide(L)'
;YRKEGYFIIPDNQEDTMLVYRYEMTLFPAQGETFHTLKTNLVEAINSNDVSLVKPEEIKLEMIKRYPELPNPAAYKFYIDIDFPFAETILPIAKRKLIRELAA
;
A
#
# COMPACT_ATOMS: atom_id res chain seq x y z
N TYR A 1 -6.40 16.62 -0.74
CA TYR A 1 -5.25 15.80 -1.16
C TYR A 1 -5.15 14.61 -0.22
N ARG A 2 -5.25 13.39 -0.75
CA ARG A 2 -5.69 12.20 0.01
C ARG A 2 -4.58 11.62 0.86
N LYS A 3 -4.59 12.00 2.13
CA LYS A 3 -3.80 11.43 3.21
C LYS A 3 -4.22 9.99 3.58
N GLU A 4 -5.05 9.34 2.79
CA GLU A 4 -5.47 7.96 3.01
C GLU A 4 -5.83 7.27 1.69
N GLY A 5 -5.71 5.95 1.69
CA GLY A 5 -5.88 5.15 0.48
C GLY A 5 -5.45 3.72 0.68
N TYR A 6 -5.18 3.05 -0.43
CA TYR A 6 -4.63 1.70 -0.48
C TYR A 6 -3.29 1.69 -1.19
N PHE A 7 -2.40 0.81 -0.76
CA PHE A 7 -1.27 0.39 -1.58
C PHE A 7 -1.23 -1.14 -1.66
N ILE A 8 -0.84 -1.62 -2.82
CA ILE A 8 -0.88 -3.03 -3.20
C ILE A 8 0.56 -3.46 -3.47
N ILE A 9 1.01 -4.54 -2.83
CA ILE A 9 2.37 -5.07 -2.98
C ILE A 9 2.29 -6.57 -3.25
N PRO A 10 2.99 -7.09 -4.28
CA PRO A 10 3.16 -8.52 -4.44
C PRO A 10 4.14 -9.06 -3.39
N ASP A 11 3.79 -10.20 -2.79
CA ASP A 11 4.73 -11.10 -2.13
C ASP A 11 4.98 -12.29 -3.06
N ASN A 12 6.12 -12.25 -3.76
CA ASN A 12 6.50 -13.25 -4.75
C ASN A 12 6.87 -14.59 -4.10
N GLN A 13 7.25 -14.62 -2.81
CA GLN A 13 7.60 -15.87 -2.12
C GLN A 13 6.36 -16.67 -1.74
N GLU A 14 5.26 -15.97 -1.47
CA GLU A 14 3.99 -16.54 -1.03
C GLU A 14 2.91 -16.49 -2.11
N ASP A 15 3.24 -16.10 -3.35
CA ASP A 15 2.30 -15.95 -4.48
C ASP A 15 1.02 -15.16 -4.09
N THR A 16 1.22 -14.07 -3.34
CA THR A 16 0.12 -13.32 -2.70
C THR A 16 0.18 -11.84 -3.03
N MET A 17 -0.95 -11.23 -3.42
CA MET A 17 -1.11 -9.78 -3.47
C MET A 17 -1.60 -9.26 -2.13
N LEU A 18 -0.78 -8.46 -1.45
CA LEU A 18 -1.11 -7.85 -0.18
C LEU A 18 -1.65 -6.44 -0.38
N VAL A 19 -2.84 -6.17 0.14
CA VAL A 19 -3.50 -4.87 0.08
C VAL A 19 -3.47 -4.25 1.47
N TYR A 20 -2.83 -3.09 1.57
CA TYR A 20 -2.76 -2.32 2.79
C TYR A 20 -3.57 -1.04 2.66
N ARG A 21 -4.37 -0.74 3.67
CA ARG A 21 -4.88 0.62 3.86
C ARG A 21 -3.79 1.47 4.50
N TYR A 22 -3.60 2.68 4.00
CA TYR A 22 -2.68 3.64 4.58
C TYR A 22 -3.39 4.91 5.04
N GLU A 23 -2.81 5.56 6.04
CA GLU A 23 -3.13 6.92 6.47
C GLU A 23 -1.83 7.67 6.76
N MET A 24 -1.66 8.83 6.13
CA MET A 24 -0.49 9.69 6.27
C MET A 24 -0.84 10.89 7.13
N THR A 25 -0.13 11.04 8.24
CA THR A 25 -0.31 12.20 9.13
C THR A 25 0.96 13.04 9.15
N LEU A 26 0.76 14.33 9.40
CA LEU A 26 1.82 15.31 9.54
C LEU A 26 1.83 15.72 11.01
N PHE A 27 2.99 15.63 11.67
CA PHE A 27 3.14 16.11 13.03
C PHE A 27 4.40 16.97 13.17
N PRO A 28 4.31 18.13 13.84
CA PRO A 28 5.47 18.97 14.13
C PRO A 28 6.26 18.41 15.33
N ALA A 29 7.60 18.36 15.23
CA ALA A 29 8.48 18.05 16.34
C ALA A 29 9.78 18.85 16.23
N GLN A 30 10.20 19.51 17.30
CA GLN A 30 11.47 20.27 17.39
C GLN A 30 11.71 21.29 16.25
N GLY A 31 10.65 21.88 15.70
CA GLY A 31 10.74 22.84 14.58
C GLY A 31 10.78 22.21 13.19
N GLU A 32 10.77 20.88 13.10
CA GLU A 32 10.67 20.12 11.86
C GLU A 32 9.28 19.48 11.70
N THR A 33 8.84 19.27 10.46
CA THR A 33 7.59 18.57 10.14
C THR A 33 7.89 17.14 9.70
N PHE A 34 7.31 16.18 10.40
CA PHE A 34 7.49 14.77 10.10
C PHE A 34 6.22 14.17 9.50
N HIS A 35 6.42 13.37 8.45
CA HIS A 35 5.37 12.54 7.89
C HIS A 35 5.40 11.16 8.56
N THR A 36 4.26 10.70 9.09
CA THR A 36 4.08 9.29 9.46
C THR A 36 3.14 8.62 8.49
N LEU A 37 3.34 7.30 8.32
CA LEU A 37 2.46 6.44 7.55
C LEU A 37 1.97 5.31 8.44
N LYS A 38 0.70 5.34 8.81
CA LYS A 38 0.01 4.21 9.41
C LYS A 38 -0.42 3.27 8.28
N THR A 39 -0.24 1.97 8.47
CA THR A 39 -0.58 0.96 7.47
C THR A 39 -1.22 -0.24 8.15
N ASN A 40 -2.34 -0.72 7.62
CA ASN A 40 -3.02 -1.92 8.09
C ASN A 40 -3.24 -2.85 6.91
N LEU A 41 -2.87 -4.13 7.05
CA LEU A 41 -3.22 -5.15 6.05
C LEU A 41 -4.74 -5.34 6.08
N VAL A 42 -5.39 -5.17 4.94
CA VAL A 42 -6.85 -5.32 4.81
C VAL A 42 -7.27 -6.51 3.98
N GLU A 43 -6.39 -6.97 3.07
CA GLU A 43 -6.65 -8.13 2.23
C GLU A 43 -5.33 -8.82 1.86
N ALA A 44 -5.36 -10.15 1.79
CA ALA A 44 -4.30 -10.98 1.23
C ALA A 44 -4.93 -11.88 0.15
N ILE A 45 -4.61 -11.60 -1.12
CA ILE A 45 -5.19 -12.28 -2.27
C ILE A 45 -4.18 -13.30 -2.79
N ASN A 46 -4.41 -14.57 -2.48
CA ASN A 46 -3.61 -15.66 -3.03
C ASN A 46 -3.92 -15.79 -4.53
N SER A 47 -2.88 -15.85 -5.37
CA SER A 47 -3.04 -16.08 -6.80
C SER A 47 -1.88 -16.92 -7.31
N ASN A 48 -2.16 -17.98 -8.08
CA ASN A 48 -1.10 -18.76 -8.73
C ASN A 48 -0.22 -17.92 -9.67
N ASP A 49 -0.69 -16.73 -10.04
CA ASP A 49 0.11 -15.72 -10.72
C ASP A 49 -0.34 -14.32 -10.26
N VAL A 50 0.46 -13.71 -9.38
CA VAL A 50 0.26 -12.34 -8.89
C VAL A 50 0.28 -11.29 -9.99
N SER A 51 0.91 -11.56 -11.14
CA SER A 51 0.97 -10.62 -12.28
C SER A 51 -0.38 -10.45 -12.98
N LEU A 52 -1.24 -11.47 -12.93
CA LEU A 52 -2.57 -11.44 -13.53
C LEU A 52 -3.58 -10.63 -12.72
N VAL A 53 -3.27 -10.32 -11.46
CA VAL A 53 -4.16 -9.57 -10.58
C VAL A 53 -4.17 -8.08 -10.98
N LYS A 54 -5.33 -7.63 -11.48
CA LYS A 54 -5.53 -6.25 -11.94
C LYS A 54 -5.78 -5.30 -10.76
N PRO A 55 -5.00 -4.22 -10.61
CA PRO A 55 -5.22 -3.25 -9.54
C PRO A 55 -6.58 -2.54 -9.61
N GLU A 56 -7.17 -2.42 -10.80
CA GLU A 56 -8.51 -1.83 -10.98
C GLU A 56 -9.60 -2.68 -10.31
N GLU A 57 -9.49 -4.01 -10.43
CA GLU A 57 -10.43 -4.95 -9.81
C GLU A 57 -10.32 -4.90 -8.28
N ILE A 58 -9.08 -4.89 -7.76
CA ILE A 58 -8.83 -4.71 -6.33
C ILE A 58 -9.43 -3.39 -5.85
N LYS A 59 -9.21 -2.28 -6.57
CA LYS A 59 -9.71 -0.96 -6.17
C LYS A 59 -11.23 -0.94 -6.08
N LEU A 60 -11.92 -1.50 -7.08
CA LEU A 60 -13.39 -1.58 -7.08
C LEU A 60 -13.89 -2.43 -5.90
N GLU A 61 -13.22 -3.53 -5.60
CA GLU A 61 -13.57 -4.39 -4.46
C GLU A 61 -13.36 -3.67 -3.12
N MET A 62 -12.26 -2.94 -2.97
CA MET A 62 -11.99 -2.15 -1.75
C MET A 62 -13.05 -1.07 -1.53
N ILE A 63 -13.50 -0.37 -2.58
CA ILE A 63 -14.58 0.64 -2.47
C ILE A 63 -15.89 0.02 -1.99
N LYS A 64 -16.20 -1.21 -2.43
CA LYS A 64 -17.41 -1.92 -1.99
C LYS A 64 -17.31 -2.38 -0.54
N ARG A 65 -16.14 -2.87 -0.11
CA ARG A 65 -15.90 -3.36 1.27
C ARG A 65 -15.78 -2.24 2.29
N TYR A 66 -15.20 -1.11 1.89
CA TYR A 66 -14.89 0.03 2.76
C TYR A 66 -15.57 1.31 2.23
N PRO A 67 -16.90 1.42 2.38
CA PRO A 67 -17.67 2.54 1.84
C PRO A 67 -17.32 3.88 2.50
N GLU A 68 -16.67 3.86 3.68
CA GLU A 68 -16.17 5.06 4.35
C GLU A 68 -15.03 5.74 3.57
N LEU A 69 -14.40 5.02 2.63
CA LEU A 69 -13.39 5.56 1.74
C LEU A 69 -13.85 5.43 0.27
N PRO A 70 -14.88 6.20 -0.15
CA PRO A 70 -15.57 5.98 -1.43
C PRO A 70 -14.73 6.35 -2.65
N ASN A 71 -13.68 7.15 -2.47
CA ASN A 71 -12.76 7.49 -3.53
C ASN A 71 -11.33 7.39 -2.99
N PRO A 72 -10.77 6.18 -2.88
CA PRO A 72 -9.43 5.98 -2.36
C PRO A 72 -8.39 6.34 -3.43
N ALA A 73 -7.26 6.90 -3.00
CA ALA A 73 -6.03 6.77 -3.77
C ALA A 73 -5.57 5.30 -3.71
N ALA A 74 -5.08 4.75 -4.82
CA ALA A 74 -4.62 3.37 -4.90
C ALA A 74 -3.27 3.34 -5.62
N TYR A 75 -2.26 2.76 -4.98
CA TYR A 75 -0.90 2.62 -5.53
C TYR A 75 -0.58 1.13 -5.70
N LYS A 76 -0.01 0.73 -6.83
CA LYS A 76 0.52 -0.63 -7.03
C LYS A 76 2.05 -0.56 -7.10
N PHE A 77 2.71 -1.39 -6.30
CA PHE A 77 4.14 -1.63 -6.43
C PHE A 77 4.38 -2.75 -7.42
N TYR A 78 5.38 -2.55 -8.29
CA TYR A 78 5.92 -3.59 -9.15
C TYR A 78 7.29 -3.98 -8.61
N ILE A 79 7.51 -5.28 -8.43
CA ILE A 79 8.72 -5.84 -7.83
C ILE A 79 9.11 -7.06 -8.67
N ASP A 80 10.31 -7.00 -9.23
CA ASP A 80 10.91 -8.00 -10.13
C ASP A 80 12.04 -8.78 -9.44
N ILE A 81 12.17 -8.64 -8.13
CA ILE A 81 13.24 -9.19 -7.31
C ILE A 81 12.68 -9.86 -6.05
N ASP A 82 13.24 -11.02 -5.70
CA ASP A 82 12.77 -11.80 -4.56
C ASP A 82 13.61 -11.49 -3.31
N PHE A 83 12.99 -10.82 -2.34
CA PHE A 83 13.56 -10.51 -1.03
C PHE A 83 12.53 -10.78 0.08
N PRO A 84 12.98 -11.01 1.33
CA PRO A 84 12.07 -11.20 2.46
C PRO A 84 11.07 -10.04 2.58
N PHE A 85 9.77 -10.38 2.58
CA PHE A 85 8.73 -9.37 2.45
C PHE A 85 8.72 -8.40 3.63
N ALA A 86 8.68 -8.93 4.86
CA ALA A 86 8.52 -8.14 6.07
C ALA A 86 9.75 -7.28 6.38
N GLU A 87 10.95 -7.83 6.20
CA GLU A 87 12.22 -7.22 6.56
C GLU A 87 12.73 -6.25 5.48
N THR A 88 12.37 -6.48 4.20
CA THR A 88 12.95 -5.75 3.07
C THR A 88 11.89 -5.04 2.23
N ILE A 89 10.96 -5.78 1.63
CA ILE A 89 10.03 -5.23 0.65
C ILE A 89 9.09 -4.20 1.28
N LEU A 90 8.40 -4.58 2.35
CA LEU A 90 7.44 -3.73 3.05
C LEU A 90 8.05 -2.40 3.54
N PRO A 91 9.20 -2.38 4.26
CA PRO A 91 9.81 -1.12 4.69
C PRO A 91 10.31 -0.26 3.51
N ILE A 92 10.75 -0.86 2.40
CA ILE A 92 11.12 -0.09 1.19
C ILE A 92 9.87 0.54 0.55
N ALA A 93 8.80 -0.24 0.38
CA ALA A 93 7.56 0.23 -0.22
C ALA A 93 6.93 1.37 0.59
N LYS A 94 6.87 1.25 1.93
CA LYS A 94 6.39 2.33 2.81
C LYS A 94 7.19 3.63 2.64
N ARG A 95 8.52 3.54 2.58
CA ARG A 95 9.40 4.71 2.37
C ARG A 95 9.19 5.36 1.01
N LYS A 96 9.05 4.55 -0.05
CA LYS A 96 8.73 5.05 -1.39
C LYS A 96 7.36 5.74 -1.42
N LEU A 97 6.34 5.13 -0.82
CA LEU A 97 4.99 5.73 -0.76
C LEU A 97 5.00 7.08 -0.03
N ILE A 98 5.70 7.20 1.10
CA ILE A 98 5.83 8.49 1.81
C ILE A 98 6.41 9.56 0.90
N ARG A 99 7.47 9.22 0.14
CA ARG A 99 8.10 10.16 -0.79
C ARG A 99 7.15 10.60 -1.91
N GLU A 100 6.41 9.67 -2.49
CA GLU A 100 5.42 9.97 -3.54
C GLU A 100 4.26 10.83 -3.01
N LEU A 101 3.82 10.61 -1.77
CA LEU A 101 2.72 11.37 -1.17
C LEU A 101 3.15 12.75 -0.63
N ALA A 102 4.45 12.96 -0.40
CA ALA A 102 5.01 14.22 0.08
C ALA A 102 5.52 15.13 -1.05
N ALA A 103 5.57 14.63 -2.29
CA ALA A 103 5.93 15.39 -3.49
C ALA A 103 4.75 16.26 -3.97
#